data_AF-A0A2U1UXT9-F1
#
_entry.id   AF-A0A2U1UXT9-F1
#
_cell.length_a   1.000
_cell.length_b   1.000
_cell.length_c   1.000
_cell.angle_alpha   90.00
_cell.angle_beta   90.00
_cell.angle_gamma   90.00
#
_symmetry.space_group_name_H-M   'P 1'
#
loop_
_entity.id
_entity.type
_entity.pdbx_description
1 polymer ?
#
loop_
_entity_poly.entity_id
_entity_poly.type
_entity_poly.pdbx_seq_one_letter_code
_entity_poly.pdbx_strand_id
1 'polypeptide(L)'
;MAGRLESWQRGTGGGVEVLFRLRGGERQRLRCARILLCTGPSGSRAWSASPPVPRLMEQGMPQPDGQGLSVLPDGKALNTQAQAVPGLVVLGPLARDALWEITAVPEIRAQAMKMAEAVLAPL
;
A
#
# COMPACT_ATOMS: atom_id res chain seq x y z
N MET A 1 -22.93 11.24 6.53
CA MET A 1 -21.84 11.85 7.34
C MET A 1 -20.51 11.42 6.74
N ALA A 2 -19.61 12.37 6.46
CA ALA A 2 -18.24 12.07 6.05
C ALA A 2 -17.28 12.48 7.17
N GLY A 3 -16.29 11.65 7.48
CA GLY A 3 -15.33 11.91 8.56
C GLY A 3 -14.32 10.79 8.73
N ARG A 4 -13.51 10.87 9.79
CA ARG A 4 -12.45 9.91 10.12
C ARG A 4 -12.68 9.33 11.51
N LEU A 5 -12.58 8.00 11.63
CA LEU A 5 -12.46 7.31 12.90
C LEU A 5 -11.10 7.66 13.55
N GLU A 6 -11.09 8.35 14.70
CA GLU A 6 -9.85 8.72 15.39
C GLU A 6 -9.43 7.68 16.43
N SER A 7 -10.39 7.22 17.24
CA SER A 7 -10.16 6.19 18.24
C SER A 7 -11.44 5.44 18.57
N TRP A 8 -11.30 4.27 19.18
CA TRP A 8 -12.41 3.48 19.69
C TRP A 8 -11.99 2.70 20.93
N GLN A 9 -12.95 2.43 21.80
CA GLN A 9 -12.77 1.63 23.00
C GLN A 9 -14.02 0.78 23.26
N ARG A 10 -13.87 -0.34 23.97
CA ARG A 10 -15.03 -1.14 24.41
C ARG A 10 -15.82 -0.33 25.43
N GLY A 11 -17.15 -0.27 25.26
CA GLY A 11 -18.03 0.42 26.20
C GLY A 11 -18.31 -0.40 27.46
N THR A 12 -18.56 0.27 28.59
CA THR A 12 -19.05 -0.36 29.81
C THR A 12 -20.51 -0.79 29.61
N GLY A 13 -20.76 -2.11 29.57
CA GLY A 13 -22.07 -2.68 29.22
C GLY A 13 -22.16 -3.30 27.82
N GLY A 14 -21.04 -3.38 27.10
CA GLY A 14 -20.97 -3.94 25.75
C GLY A 14 -21.00 -2.87 24.65
N GLY A 15 -20.72 -3.28 23.42
CA GLY A 15 -20.58 -2.36 22.29
C GLY A 15 -19.27 -1.57 22.30
N VAL A 16 -19.21 -0.53 21.48
CA VAL A 16 -18.01 0.26 21.20
C VAL A 16 -18.34 1.75 21.31
N GLU A 17 -17.50 2.47 22.04
CA GLU A 17 -17.48 3.93 22.06
C GLU A 17 -16.44 4.43 21.06
N VAL A 18 -16.82 5.39 20.25
CA VAL A 18 -16.04 5.86 19.09
C VAL A 18 -15.85 7.36 19.17
N LEU A 19 -14.63 7.83 18.94
CA LEU A 19 -14.35 9.22 18.64
C LEU A 19 -14.25 9.38 17.12
N PHE A 20 -15.18 10.14 16.55
CA PHE A 20 -15.27 10.37 15.11
C PHE A 20 -15.06 11.85 14.82
N ARG A 21 -14.11 12.18 13.94
CA ARG A 21 -13.90 13.55 13.48
C ARG A 21 -14.62 13.77 12.17
N LEU A 22 -15.64 14.62 12.18
CA LEU A 22 -16.38 15.00 10.98
C LEU A 22 -15.53 15.85 10.05
N ARG A 23 -15.88 15.83 8.76
CA ARG A 23 -15.36 16.79 7.79
C ARG A 23 -15.75 18.20 8.27
N GLY A 24 -14.77 19.07 8.49
CA GLY A 24 -14.95 20.37 9.17
C GLY A 24 -14.29 20.45 10.55
N GLY A 25 -13.78 19.34 11.08
CA GLY A 25 -12.94 19.32 12.28
C GLY A 25 -13.69 19.08 13.60
N GLU A 26 -15.02 19.17 13.58
CA GLU A 26 -15.87 18.80 14.72
C GLU A 26 -15.64 17.33 15.11
N ARG A 27 -15.61 17.07 16.42
CA ARG A 27 -15.46 15.72 16.97
C ARG A 27 -16.75 15.29 17.66
N GLN A 28 -17.22 14.10 17.33
CA GLN A 28 -18.41 13.50 17.90
C GLN A 28 -18.07 12.16 18.55
N ARG A 29 -18.67 11.92 19.73
CA ARG A 29 -18.68 10.60 20.35
C ARG A 29 -19.90 9.81 19.89
N LEU A 30 -19.66 8.61 19.38
CA LEU A 30 -20.71 7.71 18.89
C LEU A 30 -20.66 6.40 19.68
N ARG A 31 -21.83 5.79 19.90
CA ARG A 31 -21.95 4.43 20.42
C ARG A 31 -22.50 3.53 19.33
N CYS A 32 -21.84 2.41 19.11
CA CYS A 32 -22.31 1.40 18.16
C CYS A 32 -22.09 -0.01 18.70
N ALA A 33 -22.81 -0.99 18.15
CA ALA A 33 -22.60 -2.38 18.53
C ALA A 33 -21.29 -2.96 17.96
N ARG A 34 -20.91 -2.54 16.74
CA ARG A 34 -19.76 -3.07 15.98
C ARG A 34 -19.16 -1.99 15.08
N ILE A 35 -17.88 -2.15 14.74
CA ILE A 35 -17.17 -1.38 13.71
C ILE A 35 -16.76 -2.36 12.61
N LEU A 36 -17.09 -2.03 11.36
CA LEU A 36 -16.63 -2.74 10.17
C LEU A 36 -15.71 -1.80 9.39
N LEU A 37 -14.43 -2.15 9.29
CA LEU A 37 -13.44 -1.34 8.58
C LEU A 37 -13.47 -1.67 7.08
N CYS A 38 -14.24 -0.91 6.32
CA CYS A 38 -14.30 -1.00 4.86
C CYS A 38 -13.41 0.07 4.18
N THR A 39 -12.22 0.35 4.74
CA THR A 39 -11.35 1.46 4.33
C THR A 39 -10.52 1.18 3.08
N GLY A 40 -10.76 0.06 2.39
CA GLY A 40 -9.91 -0.40 1.29
C GLY A 40 -8.56 -0.95 1.77
N PRO A 41 -7.66 -1.29 0.82
CA PRO A 41 -6.33 -1.81 1.14
C PRO A 41 -5.51 -0.76 1.90
N SER A 42 -4.67 -1.21 2.85
CA SER A 42 -3.91 -0.34 3.76
C SER A 42 -2.81 0.50 3.08
N GLY A 43 -2.74 0.52 1.74
CA GLY A 43 -1.77 1.27 0.96
C GLY A 43 -0.33 0.88 1.31
N SER A 44 0.54 1.90 1.37
CA SER A 44 1.97 1.74 1.66
C SER A 44 2.27 1.07 2.99
N ARG A 45 1.37 1.23 3.97
CA ARG A 45 1.54 0.69 5.33
C ARG A 45 1.50 -0.83 5.40
N ALA A 46 0.82 -1.52 4.48
CA ALA A 46 0.75 -2.98 4.50
C ALA A 46 2.12 -3.62 4.21
N TRP A 47 2.83 -3.05 3.23
CA TRP A 47 4.11 -3.60 2.76
C TRP A 47 5.31 -2.98 3.48
N SER A 48 5.25 -1.73 3.91
CA SER A 48 6.37 -1.09 4.63
C SER A 48 6.61 -1.63 6.05
N ALA A 49 5.73 -2.49 6.54
CA ALA A 49 5.85 -3.15 7.85
C ALA A 49 6.09 -4.67 7.75
N SER A 50 6.09 -5.25 6.55
CA SER A 50 6.10 -6.69 6.35
C SER A 50 7.31 -7.14 5.51
N PRO A 51 8.16 -8.07 5.97
CA PRO A 51 9.24 -8.62 5.16
C PRO A 51 8.74 -9.14 3.80
N PRO A 52 9.53 -9.02 2.72
CA PRO A 52 10.94 -8.58 2.71
C PRO A 52 11.15 -7.06 2.57
N VAL A 53 10.10 -6.27 2.33
CA VAL A 53 10.25 -4.86 1.89
C VAL A 53 11.04 -3.97 2.86
N PRO A 54 10.81 -4.00 4.19
CA PRO A 54 11.61 -3.19 5.13
C PRO A 54 13.11 -3.49 5.05
N ARG A 55 13.48 -4.77 4.87
CA ARG A 55 14.89 -5.19 4.79
C ARG A 55 15.55 -4.73 3.50
N LEU A 56 14.81 -4.80 2.39
CA LEU A 56 15.29 -4.27 1.12
C LEU A 56 15.49 -2.75 1.25
N MET A 57 14.54 -2.03 1.85
CA MET A 57 14.64 -0.58 2.07
C MET A 57 15.86 -0.21 2.93
N GLU A 58 16.16 -0.99 3.99
CA GLU A 58 17.37 -0.85 4.81
C GLU A 58 18.66 -1.04 3.99
N GLN A 59 18.62 -1.88 2.95
CA GLN A 59 19.72 -2.09 2.00
C GLN A 59 19.76 -1.04 0.88
N GLY A 60 18.90 -0.01 0.94
CA GLY A 60 18.83 1.07 -0.03
C GLY A 60 18.02 0.76 -1.29
N MET A 61 17.13 -0.25 -1.26
CA MET A 61 16.43 -0.75 -2.45
C MET A 61 15.01 -1.25 -2.17
N PRO A 62 14.05 -1.08 -3.09
CA PRO A 62 13.59 0.22 -3.56
C PRO A 62 13.09 1.14 -2.43
N GLN A 63 13.14 2.46 -2.66
CA GLN A 63 12.61 3.46 -1.72
C GLN A 63 11.09 3.66 -1.87
N PRO A 64 10.38 4.13 -0.84
CA PRO A 64 9.00 4.57 -0.97
C PRO A 64 8.90 5.77 -1.91
N ASP A 65 7.92 5.74 -2.81
CA ASP A 65 7.52 6.87 -3.66
C ASP A 65 6.00 7.01 -3.55
N GLY A 66 5.54 8.11 -2.95
CA GLY A 66 4.16 8.37 -2.52
C GLY A 66 3.42 7.16 -1.92
N GLN A 67 2.51 6.51 -2.66
CA GLN A 67 1.74 5.34 -2.21
C GLN A 67 2.35 3.98 -2.63
N GLY A 68 3.45 3.98 -3.37
CA GLY A 68 4.17 2.81 -3.88
C GLY A 68 5.66 2.82 -3.54
N LEU A 69 6.40 1.98 -4.27
CA LEU A 69 7.86 1.90 -4.30
C LEU A 69 8.37 2.57 -5.58
N SER A 70 9.57 3.16 -5.52
CA SER A 70 10.25 3.75 -6.66
C SER A 70 10.59 2.68 -7.69
N VAL A 71 10.00 2.78 -8.87
CA VAL A 71 10.18 1.83 -9.98
C VAL A 71 10.20 2.56 -11.31
N LEU A 72 10.81 1.94 -12.32
CA LEU A 72 10.65 2.34 -13.72
C LEU A 72 9.26 1.92 -14.26
N PRO A 73 8.82 2.47 -15.41
CA PRO A 73 7.55 2.09 -16.06
C PRO A 73 7.45 0.59 -16.44
N ASP A 74 8.57 -0.13 -16.49
CA ASP A 74 8.61 -1.58 -16.72
C ASP A 74 8.63 -2.40 -15.42
N GLY A 75 8.51 -1.75 -14.26
CA GLY A 75 8.46 -2.38 -12.94
C GLY A 75 9.82 -2.64 -12.29
N LYS A 76 10.95 -2.29 -12.94
CA LYS A 76 12.28 -2.44 -12.32
C LYS A 76 12.41 -1.54 -11.11
N ALA A 77 12.81 -2.12 -9.97
CA ALA A 77 13.04 -1.37 -8.74
C ALA A 77 14.19 -0.36 -8.90
N LEU A 78 14.01 0.84 -8.33
CA LEU A 78 15.05 1.88 -8.28
C LEU A 78 15.68 1.93 -6.88
N ASN A 79 17.01 1.94 -6.81
CA ASN A 79 17.74 2.17 -5.56
C ASN A 79 17.72 3.66 -5.15
N THR A 80 18.36 3.99 -4.03
CA THR A 80 18.50 5.36 -3.52
C THR A 80 19.21 6.33 -4.47
N GLN A 81 19.95 5.82 -5.45
CA GLN A 81 20.63 6.63 -6.48
C GLN A 81 19.83 6.70 -7.80
N ALA A 82 18.56 6.30 -7.78
CA ALA A 82 17.69 6.20 -8.96
C ALA A 82 18.25 5.27 -10.07
N GLN A 83 19.03 4.25 -9.67
CA GLN A 83 19.54 3.22 -10.58
C GLN A 83 18.68 1.96 -10.47
N ALA A 84 18.44 1.32 -11.62
CA ALA A 84 17.71 0.05 -11.65
C ALA A 84 18.48 -1.04 -10.90
N VAL A 85 17.80 -1.75 -10.00
CA VAL A 85 18.36 -2.88 -9.25
C VAL A 85 18.27 -4.14 -10.11
N PRO A 86 19.40 -4.75 -10.53
CA PRO A 86 19.38 -5.94 -11.36
C PRO A 86 18.63 -7.09 -10.69
N GLY A 87 17.72 -7.72 -11.42
CA GLY A 87 16.95 -8.88 -10.93
C GLY A 87 15.82 -8.54 -9.96
N LEU A 88 15.58 -7.27 -9.62
CA LEU A 88 14.51 -6.88 -8.72
C LEU A 88 13.38 -6.15 -9.48
N VAL A 89 12.23 -6.82 -9.57
CA VAL A 89 11.02 -6.32 -10.23
C VAL A 89 9.90 -6.22 -9.22
N VAL A 90 9.16 -5.12 -9.27
CA VAL A 90 8.01 -4.82 -8.42
C VAL A 90 6.75 -4.85 -9.28
N LEU A 91 5.78 -5.66 -8.86
CA LEU A 91 4.51 -5.85 -9.56
C LEU A 91 3.32 -5.39 -8.71
N GLY A 92 2.23 -5.05 -9.37
CA GLY A 92 0.96 -4.79 -8.72
C GLY A 92 0.95 -3.51 -7.86
N PRO A 93 0.12 -3.45 -6.80
CA PRO A 93 -0.12 -2.23 -6.02
C PRO A 93 1.12 -1.61 -5.37
N LEU A 94 2.23 -2.36 -5.29
CA LEU A 94 3.53 -1.85 -4.85
C LEU A 94 4.12 -0.84 -5.84
N ALA A 95 3.77 -0.93 -7.12
CA ALA A 95 4.24 -0.03 -8.19
C ALA A 95 3.23 1.09 -8.52
N ARG A 96 2.24 1.33 -7.65
CA ARG A 96 1.08 2.20 -7.91
C ARG A 96 1.46 3.62 -8.34
N ASP A 97 2.55 4.16 -7.83
CA ASP A 97 2.92 5.55 -8.09
C ASP A 97 3.46 5.75 -9.50
N ALA A 98 4.25 4.79 -10.01
CA ALA A 98 4.72 4.82 -11.39
C ALA A 98 3.67 4.31 -12.41
N LEU A 99 2.73 3.46 -11.97
CA LEU A 99 1.83 2.70 -12.86
C LEU A 99 0.33 2.88 -12.53
N TRP A 100 -0.04 4.10 -12.13
CA TRP A 100 -1.37 4.57 -11.69
C TRP A 100 -2.57 3.65 -12.02
N GLU A 101 -3.35 3.31 -10.98
CA GLU A 101 -4.47 2.33 -10.97
C GLU A 101 -4.15 0.85 -11.26
N ILE A 102 -2.89 0.42 -11.22
CA ILE A 102 -2.56 -1.02 -11.14
C ILE A 102 -3.02 -1.63 -9.80
N THR A 103 -4.26 -2.10 -9.83
CA THR A 103 -4.94 -2.77 -8.71
C THR A 103 -5.76 -3.95 -9.18
N ALA A 104 -6.14 -3.97 -10.46
CA ALA A 104 -6.96 -5.01 -11.03
C ALA A 104 -6.09 -6.16 -11.56
N VAL A 105 -6.68 -7.36 -11.48
CA VAL A 105 -6.04 -8.63 -11.85
C VAL A 105 -5.55 -8.65 -13.31
N PRO A 106 -6.28 -8.10 -14.31
CA PRO A 106 -5.83 -8.13 -15.71
C PRO A 106 -4.50 -7.43 -15.94
N GLU A 107 -4.31 -6.26 -15.35
CA GLU A 107 -3.11 -5.44 -15.51
C GLU A 107 -1.92 -6.12 -14.83
N ILE A 108 -2.11 -6.66 -13.63
CA ILE A 108 -1.08 -7.43 -12.91
C ILE A 108 -0.68 -8.66 -13.71
N ARG A 109 -1.65 -9.37 -14.34
CA ARG A 109 -1.36 -10.52 -15.19
C ARG A 109 -0.49 -10.13 -16.39
N ALA A 110 -0.79 -9.00 -17.03
CA ALA A 110 0.01 -8.49 -18.14
C ALA A 110 1.45 -8.18 -17.73
N GLN A 111 1.66 -7.61 -16.54
CA GLN A 111 3.01 -7.38 -16.02
C GLN A 111 3.75 -8.70 -15.72
N ALA A 112 3.06 -9.66 -15.09
CA ALA A 112 3.65 -10.95 -14.76
C ALA A 112 4.09 -11.70 -16.02
N MET A 113 3.32 -11.63 -17.12
CA MET A 113 3.71 -12.21 -18.41
C MET A 113 4.97 -11.54 -18.97
N LYS A 114 5.03 -10.20 -19.01
CA LYS A 114 6.23 -9.47 -19.46
C LYS A 114 7.46 -9.78 -18.62
N MET A 115 7.29 -9.91 -17.30
CA MET A 115 8.37 -10.31 -16.39
C MET A 115 8.84 -11.74 -16.69
N ALA A 116 7.93 -12.69 -16.91
CA ALA A 116 8.28 -14.07 -17.23
C ALA A 116 9.07 -14.15 -18.55
N GLU A 117 8.67 -13.40 -19.57
CA GLU A 117 9.40 -13.27 -20.83
C GLU A 117 10.82 -12.71 -20.61
N ALA A 118 10.95 -11.65 -19.80
CA ALA A 118 12.26 -11.06 -19.49
C ALA A 118 13.19 -12.01 -18.72
N VAL A 119 12.65 -12.84 -17.82
CA VAL A 119 13.43 -13.83 -17.06
C VAL A 119 13.91 -14.98 -17.95
N LEU A 120 13.14 -15.34 -18.97
CA LEU A 120 13.47 -16.41 -19.91
C LEU A 120 14.38 -15.95 -21.06
N ALA A 121 14.53 -14.64 -21.25
CA ALA A 121 15.41 -14.09 -22.27
C ALA A 121 16.87 -14.44 -21.96
N PRO A 122 17.69 -14.80 -22.96
CA PRO A 122 19.13 -14.97 -22.77
C PRO A 122 19.76 -13.66 -22.27
N LEU A 123 20.71 -13.78 -21.35
CA LEU A 123 21.49 -12.66 -20.81
C LEU A 123 22.34 -11.97 -21.88
#